data_AF-A0A815KX92-F1
#
_entry.id   AF-A0A815KX92-F1
#
_cell.length_a   1.000
_cell.length_b   1.000
_cell.length_c   1.000
_cell.angle_alpha   90.00
_cell.angle_beta   90.00
_cell.angle_gamma   90.00
#
_symmetry.space_group_name_H-M   'P 1'
#
loop_
_entity.id
_entity.type
_entity.pdbx_description
1 polymer ?
#
loop_
_entity_poly.entity_id
_entity_poly.type
_entity_poly.pdbx_seq_one_letter_code
_entity_poly.pdbx_strand_id
1 'polypeptide(L)'
;DTTTRLSQYIRLSLNTNAAAVVKFMQKGWLLPKPDLIISVTGGAKNFDMSTRLRKIFQSGLISASTTTNAWLITAGTDAGVVKEVGEALNKYRYKNRKNDVDVPCIGIGSWGYTTENEQLDCQSTTFSTDANTTKEISPSMRHRLSKITHSVRMVSRTIYLKNKKK
;
A
#
# COMPACT_ATOMS: atom_id res chain seq x y z
N ASP A 1 -11.77 -8.24 -18.64
CA ASP A 1 -10.54 -7.48 -18.35
C ASP A 1 -10.51 -6.88 -16.97
N THR A 2 -9.83 -7.55 -16.04
CA THR A 2 -9.38 -6.95 -14.78
C THR A 2 -7.99 -6.38 -15.00
N THR A 3 -7.89 -5.12 -15.42
CA THR A 3 -6.62 -4.38 -15.44
C THR A 3 -6.15 -4.26 -13.99
N THR A 4 -5.31 -5.18 -13.54
CA THR A 4 -4.73 -5.15 -12.19
C THR A 4 -3.87 -3.89 -12.08
N ARG A 5 -4.33 -2.89 -11.29
CA ARG A 5 -3.50 -1.71 -10.97
C ARG A 5 -2.22 -2.24 -10.33
N LEU A 6 -1.07 -1.99 -10.97
CA LEU A 6 0.23 -2.35 -10.40
C LEU A 6 0.41 -1.54 -9.12
N SER A 7 0.67 -2.21 -8.00
CA SER A 7 0.97 -1.54 -6.74
C SER A 7 2.38 -0.95 -6.78
N GLN A 8 2.53 0.28 -6.27
CA GLN A 8 3.83 0.94 -6.18
C GLN A 8 4.51 0.55 -4.87
N TYR A 9 5.85 0.41 -4.86
CA TYR A 9 6.57 0.21 -3.61
C TYR A 9 7.93 0.91 -3.61
N ILE A 10 8.44 1.18 -2.41
CA ILE A 10 9.80 1.65 -2.18
C ILE A 10 10.45 0.84 -1.06
N ARG A 11 11.75 0.55 -1.20
CA ARG A 11 12.56 -0.05 -0.15
C ARG A 11 13.46 1.02 0.45
N LEU A 12 13.39 1.18 1.77
CA LEU A 12 14.10 2.21 2.50
C LEU A 12 15.04 1.61 3.54
N SER A 13 16.08 2.35 3.86
CA SER A 13 16.91 2.07 5.02
C SER A 13 16.21 2.59 6.28
N LEU A 14 16.49 1.98 7.44
CA LEU A 14 15.94 2.44 8.73
C LEU A 14 16.40 3.85 9.12
N ASN A 15 17.52 4.32 8.53
CA ASN A 15 18.05 5.67 8.76
C ASN A 15 17.57 6.70 7.72
N THR A 16 16.71 6.32 6.78
CA THR A 16 16.16 7.26 5.81
C THR A 16 15.33 8.33 6.56
N ASN A 17 15.61 9.60 6.28
CA ASN A 17 14.88 10.72 6.88
C ASN A 17 13.38 10.66 6.52
N ALA A 18 12.51 10.62 7.53
CA ALA A 18 11.06 10.53 7.36
C ALA A 18 10.46 11.68 6.51
N ALA A 19 11.00 12.90 6.61
CA ALA A 19 10.54 14.03 5.81
C ALA A 19 10.79 13.82 4.31
N ALA A 20 11.90 13.15 3.94
CA ALA A 20 12.17 12.78 2.55
C ALA A 20 11.16 11.74 2.05
N VAL A 21 10.75 10.80 2.91
CA VAL A 21 9.72 9.79 2.59
C VAL A 21 8.37 10.44 2.35
N VAL A 22 7.94 11.35 3.23
CA VAL A 22 6.67 12.09 3.05
C VAL A 22 6.69 12.93 1.78
N LYS A 23 7.80 13.64 1.51
CA LYS A 23 7.98 14.39 0.27
C LYS A 23 7.90 13.49 -0.96
N PHE A 24 8.47 12.29 -0.91
CA PHE A 24 8.37 11.31 -1.98
C PHE A 24 6.93 10.80 -2.14
N MET A 25 6.22 10.51 -1.06
CA MET A 25 4.82 10.09 -1.13
C MET A 25 3.93 11.17 -1.80
N GLN A 26 4.16 12.45 -1.49
CA GLN A 26 3.40 13.55 -2.09
C GLN A 26 3.80 13.81 -3.55
N LYS A 27 5.09 13.85 -3.86
CA LYS A 27 5.58 14.25 -5.19
C LYS A 27 5.78 13.09 -6.16
N GLY A 28 6.36 11.99 -5.69
CA GLY A 28 6.66 10.80 -6.50
C GLY A 28 5.44 9.90 -6.67
N TRP A 29 4.66 9.71 -5.61
CA TRP A 29 3.42 8.93 -5.67
C TRP A 29 2.17 9.76 -5.91
N LEU A 30 2.30 11.09 -6.01
CA LEU A 30 1.19 12.02 -6.26
C LEU A 30 0.07 11.89 -5.20
N LEU A 31 0.44 11.67 -3.94
CA LEU A 31 -0.54 11.67 -2.85
C LEU A 31 -0.96 13.10 -2.51
N PRO A 32 -2.28 13.38 -2.43
CA PRO A 32 -2.74 14.64 -1.88
C PRO A 32 -2.25 14.76 -0.44
N LYS A 33 -1.95 16.00 -0.01
CA LYS A 33 -1.63 16.26 1.40
C LYS A 33 -2.82 15.82 2.26
N PRO A 34 -2.60 15.00 3.30
CA PRO A 34 -3.68 14.56 4.16
C PRO A 34 -4.02 15.64 5.18
N ASP A 35 -5.30 15.71 5.54
CA ASP A 35 -5.74 16.49 6.70
C ASP A 35 -5.73 15.65 7.99
N LEU A 36 -5.72 14.31 7.84
CA LEU A 36 -5.64 13.35 8.92
C LEU A 36 -4.82 12.11 8.54
N ILE A 37 -4.16 11.48 9.51
CA ILE A 37 -3.57 10.15 9.35
C ILE A 37 -4.35 9.17 10.23
N ILE A 38 -4.84 8.09 9.63
CA ILE A 38 -5.48 6.98 10.33
C ILE A 38 -4.51 5.80 10.29
N SER A 39 -3.99 5.38 11.44
CA SER A 39 -3.18 4.16 11.53
C SER A 39 -4.04 3.00 12.00
N VAL A 40 -4.08 1.91 11.21
CA VAL A 40 -4.77 0.67 11.57
C VAL A 40 -3.76 -0.44 11.72
N THR A 41 -3.68 -0.97 12.94
CA THR A 41 -2.80 -2.06 13.33
C THR A 41 -3.60 -3.18 14.01
N GLY A 42 -3.09 -4.40 13.98
CA GLY A 42 -3.71 -5.52 14.65
C GLY A 42 -2.82 -6.76 14.62
N GLY A 43 -3.25 -7.82 15.28
CA GLY A 43 -2.54 -9.10 15.25
C GLY A 43 -2.60 -9.75 13.85
N ALA A 44 -1.60 -10.59 13.55
CA ALA A 44 -1.57 -11.39 12.33
C ALA A 44 -2.48 -12.63 12.39
N LYS A 45 -3.04 -12.95 13.57
CA LYS A 45 -4.00 -14.05 13.72
C LYS A 45 -5.31 -13.64 13.06
N ASN A 46 -5.88 -14.54 12.25
CA ASN A 46 -7.21 -14.35 11.71
C ASN A 46 -8.21 -14.16 12.86
N PHE A 47 -8.97 -13.07 12.77
CA PHE A 47 -9.99 -12.72 13.73
C PHE A 47 -11.35 -13.02 13.10
N ASP A 48 -12.20 -13.75 13.82
CA ASP A 48 -13.56 -14.01 13.36
C ASP A 48 -14.46 -12.83 13.72
N MET A 49 -14.90 -12.11 12.69
CA MET A 49 -15.73 -10.93 12.83
C MET A 49 -17.10 -11.22 12.25
N SER A 50 -18.15 -11.05 13.07
CA SER A 50 -19.53 -11.20 12.62
C SER A 50 -19.81 -10.29 11.41
N THR A 51 -20.67 -10.73 10.51
CA THR A 51 -21.02 -9.99 9.28
C THR A 51 -21.50 -8.57 9.57
N ARG A 52 -22.21 -8.36 10.69
CA ARG A 52 -22.69 -7.04 11.13
C ARG A 52 -21.52 -6.14 11.54
N LEU A 53 -20.62 -6.62 12.39
CA LEU A 53 -19.48 -5.84 12.86
C LEU A 53 -18.53 -5.52 11.71
N ARG A 54 -18.29 -6.49 10.81
CA ARG A 54 -17.50 -6.29 9.58
C ARG A 54 -18.06 -5.15 8.75
N LYS A 55 -19.37 -5.11 8.51
CA LYS A 55 -20.02 -4.04 7.74
C LYS A 55 -19.85 -2.67 8.40
N ILE A 56 -20.07 -2.58 9.71
CA ILE A 56 -19.93 -1.33 10.46
C ILE A 56 -18.48 -0.85 10.42
N PHE A 57 -17.52 -1.74 10.68
CA PHE A 57 -16.09 -1.43 10.63
C PHE A 57 -15.67 -0.95 9.24
N GLN A 58 -15.93 -1.75 8.20
CA GLN A 58 -15.51 -1.44 6.83
C GLN A 58 -16.17 -0.14 6.33
N SER A 59 -17.46 0.07 6.60
CA SER A 59 -18.14 1.30 6.19
C SER A 59 -17.66 2.52 6.97
N GLY A 60 -17.53 2.41 8.29
CA GLY A 60 -17.09 3.52 9.15
C GLY A 60 -15.68 3.97 8.81
N LEU A 61 -14.77 3.02 8.58
CA LEU A 61 -13.39 3.30 8.20
C LEU A 61 -13.32 4.06 6.86
N ILE A 62 -14.05 3.59 5.85
CA ILE A 62 -14.09 4.24 4.54
C ILE A 62 -14.69 5.64 4.65
N SER A 63 -15.85 5.77 5.30
CA SER A 63 -16.51 7.07 5.49
C SER A 63 -15.62 8.07 6.23
N ALA A 64 -14.96 7.66 7.31
CA ALA A 64 -14.03 8.52 8.04
C ALA A 64 -12.88 8.97 7.14
N SER A 65 -12.25 8.01 6.44
CA SER A 65 -11.10 8.30 5.58
C SER A 65 -11.44 9.26 4.43
N THR A 66 -12.60 9.09 3.80
CA THR A 66 -13.03 9.95 2.68
C THR A 66 -13.50 11.32 3.15
N THR A 67 -14.18 11.40 4.29
CA THR A 67 -14.73 12.67 4.81
C THR A 67 -13.63 13.62 5.26
N THR A 68 -12.54 13.09 5.83
CA THR A 68 -11.45 13.89 6.38
C THR A 68 -10.20 13.90 5.50
N ASN A 69 -10.29 13.48 4.24
CA ASN A 69 -9.13 13.40 3.33
C ASN A 69 -7.91 12.72 4.01
N ALA A 70 -8.15 11.55 4.62
CA ALA A 70 -7.14 10.89 5.43
C ALA A 70 -6.21 10.00 4.59
N TRP A 71 -4.95 9.90 5.01
CA TRP A 71 -4.14 8.75 4.65
C TRP A 71 -4.39 7.61 5.63
N LEU A 72 -4.51 6.41 5.09
CA LEU A 72 -4.63 5.17 5.84
C LEU A 72 -3.28 4.46 5.86
N ILE A 73 -2.73 4.23 7.06
CA ILE A 73 -1.44 3.56 7.24
C ILE A 73 -1.67 2.22 7.93
N THR A 74 -1.14 1.13 7.37
CA THR A 74 -1.28 -0.23 7.90
C THR A 74 0.03 -0.99 7.85
N ALA A 75 0.08 -2.20 8.43
CA ALA A 75 1.23 -3.10 8.28
C ALA A 75 1.37 -3.68 6.85
N GLY A 76 0.37 -3.52 5.98
CA GLY A 76 0.40 -4.01 4.59
C GLY A 76 0.33 -5.54 4.42
N THR A 77 0.12 -6.30 5.50
CA THR A 77 0.10 -7.78 5.51
C THR A 77 -1.30 -8.33 5.25
N ASP A 78 -1.44 -9.41 4.48
CA ASP A 78 -2.73 -10.08 4.20
C ASP A 78 -3.28 -10.95 5.35
N ALA A 79 -3.37 -10.37 6.55
CA ALA A 79 -3.73 -11.11 7.75
C ALA A 79 -4.47 -10.27 8.79
N GLY A 80 -5.28 -10.96 9.61
CA GLY A 80 -5.98 -10.37 10.76
C GLY A 80 -6.82 -9.15 10.40
N VAL A 81 -6.73 -8.09 11.21
CA VAL A 81 -7.50 -6.84 11.04
C VAL A 81 -7.16 -6.14 9.72
N VAL A 82 -5.90 -6.22 9.28
CA VAL A 82 -5.47 -5.54 8.06
C VAL A 82 -6.23 -6.12 6.86
N LYS A 83 -6.52 -7.43 6.83
CA LYS A 83 -7.34 -8.08 5.79
C LYS A 83 -8.69 -7.42 5.59
N GLU A 84 -9.37 -7.10 6.68
CA GLU A 84 -10.66 -6.42 6.65
C GLU A 84 -10.56 -5.00 6.08
N VAL A 85 -9.43 -4.32 6.31
CA VAL A 85 -9.15 -2.99 5.74
C VAL A 85 -9.01 -3.06 4.23
N GLY A 86 -8.22 -4.00 3.70
CA GLY A 86 -8.05 -4.12 2.25
C GLY A 86 -9.33 -4.58 1.54
N GLU A 87 -10.13 -5.44 2.18
CA GLU A 87 -11.47 -5.76 1.69
C GLU A 87 -12.37 -4.52 1.60
N ALA A 88 -12.35 -3.65 2.63
CA ALA A 88 -13.11 -2.40 2.63
C ALA A 88 -12.69 -1.49 1.46
N LEU A 89 -11.39 -1.29 1.29
CA LEU A 89 -10.81 -0.46 0.22
C LEU A 89 -11.13 -1.01 -1.16
N ASN A 90 -11.02 -2.33 -1.36
CA ASN A 90 -11.32 -2.97 -2.63
C ASN A 90 -12.80 -2.84 -2.99
N LYS A 91 -13.71 -3.03 -2.01
CA LYS A 91 -15.15 -2.82 -2.20
C LYS A 91 -15.46 -1.36 -2.53
N TYR A 92 -14.83 -0.41 -1.83
CA TYR A 92 -14.98 1.02 -2.09
C TYR A 92 -14.51 1.37 -3.50
N ARG A 93 -13.29 0.97 -3.88
CA ARG A 93 -12.72 1.21 -5.21
C ARG A 93 -13.57 0.61 -6.32
N TYR A 94 -14.10 -0.60 -6.12
CA TYR A 94 -14.98 -1.25 -7.08
C TYR A 94 -16.25 -0.43 -7.33
N LYS A 95 -16.85 0.12 -6.27
CA LYS A 95 -18.05 0.98 -6.35
C LYS A 95 -17.73 2.35 -6.95
N ASN A 96 -16.56 2.89 -6.67
CA ASN A 96 -16.18 4.27 -7.00
C ASN A 96 -15.26 4.39 -8.23
N ARG A 97 -15.17 3.33 -9.07
CA ARG A 97 -14.29 3.30 -10.26
C ARG A 97 -14.45 4.48 -11.21
N LYS A 98 -15.63 5.11 -11.24
CA LYS A 98 -15.97 6.23 -12.14
C LYS A 98 -15.68 7.61 -11.56
N ASN A 99 -15.46 7.72 -10.24
CA ASN A 99 -15.44 9.01 -9.54
C ASN A 99 -14.01 9.55 -9.32
N ASP A 100 -12.98 8.80 -9.69
CA ASP A 100 -11.54 9.07 -9.45
C ASP A 100 -11.14 9.41 -7.99
N VAL A 101 -12.08 9.27 -7.04
CA VAL A 101 -11.82 9.40 -5.60
C VAL A 101 -11.32 8.07 -5.06
N ASP A 102 -10.04 8.04 -4.66
CA ASP A 102 -9.41 6.92 -3.99
C ASP A 102 -9.01 7.30 -2.55
N VAL A 103 -8.97 6.32 -1.66
CA VAL A 103 -8.43 6.49 -0.31
C VAL A 103 -6.95 6.10 -0.35
N PRO A 104 -6.00 7.03 -0.10
CA PRO A 104 -4.59 6.69 -0.01
C PRO A 104 -4.33 5.69 1.12
N CYS A 105 -3.97 4.45 0.76
CA CYS A 105 -3.61 3.43 1.73
C CYS A 105 -2.14 3.01 1.53
N ILE A 106 -1.34 3.18 2.58
CA ILE A 106 0.09 2.90 2.64
C ILE A 106 0.33 1.71 3.57
N GLY A 107 0.93 0.64 3.05
CA GLY A 107 1.43 -0.46 3.88
C GLY A 107 2.88 -0.23 4.28
N ILE A 108 3.22 -0.44 5.54
CA ILE A 108 4.60 -0.39 6.04
C ILE A 108 4.98 -1.79 6.55
N GLY A 109 5.89 -2.44 5.83
CA GLY A 109 6.32 -3.80 6.12
C GLY A 109 7.83 -3.92 6.28
N SER A 110 8.26 -4.99 6.96
CA SER A 110 9.68 -5.32 7.08
C SER A 110 10.13 -6.17 5.88
N TRP A 111 11.17 -5.72 5.17
CA TRP A 111 11.68 -6.43 3.99
C TRP A 111 12.10 -7.87 4.28
N GLY A 112 12.68 -8.12 5.45
CA GLY A 112 13.15 -9.46 5.84
C GLY A 112 12.04 -10.47 6.15
N TYR A 113 10.81 -10.00 6.36
CA TYR A 113 9.64 -10.85 6.63
C TYR A 113 8.65 -10.86 5.44
N THR A 114 9.01 -10.22 4.34
CA THR A 114 8.20 -10.19 3.12
C THR A 114 8.53 -11.44 2.30
N THR A 115 7.51 -12.24 2.01
CA THR A 115 7.61 -13.40 1.10
C THR A 115 7.97 -12.92 -0.30
N GLU A 116 8.74 -13.72 -1.04
CA GLU A 116 9.12 -13.43 -2.43
C GLU A 116 9.88 -12.11 -2.63
N ASN A 117 10.56 -11.61 -1.58
CA ASN A 117 11.35 -10.38 -1.65
C ASN A 117 12.48 -10.44 -2.71
N GLU A 118 13.02 -11.63 -3.00
CA GLU A 118 13.95 -11.87 -4.11
C GLU A 118 13.35 -11.52 -5.47
N GLN A 119 12.03 -11.64 -5.62
CA GLN A 119 11.35 -11.27 -6.85
C GLN A 119 11.13 -9.75 -6.97
N LEU A 120 11.13 -9.04 -5.83
CA LEU A 120 11.09 -7.58 -5.73
C LEU A 120 12.50 -6.96 -5.84
N ASP A 121 13.56 -7.71 -5.57
CA ASP A 121 14.95 -7.29 -5.83
C ASP A 121 15.23 -7.31 -7.35
N CYS A 122 14.66 -6.33 -8.04
CA CYS A 122 15.03 -5.96 -9.38
C CYS A 122 16.20 -4.97 -9.25
N GLN A 123 17.29 -5.20 -9.98
CA GLN A 123 18.45 -4.30 -9.94
C GLN A 123 18.01 -2.84 -10.04
N SER A 124 18.42 -2.07 -9.03
CA SER A 124 18.08 -0.70 -8.74
C SER A 124 17.92 0.17 -9.98
N THR A 125 16.69 0.58 -10.28
CA THR A 125 16.50 1.85 -10.98
C THR A 125 16.72 2.93 -9.93
N THR A 126 17.96 3.41 -9.82
CA THR A 126 18.31 4.55 -8.98
C THR A 126 17.50 5.74 -9.48
N PHE A 127 16.61 6.29 -8.64
CA PHE A 127 15.99 7.58 -8.91
C PHE A 127 17.08 8.66 -8.78
N SER A 128 17.71 9.02 -9.88
CA SER A 128 18.38 10.32 -9.99
C SER A 128 17.30 11.39 -9.95
N THR A 129 17.55 12.49 -9.23
CA THR A 129 16.63 13.62 -9.00
C THR A 129 16.34 14.46 -10.25
N ASP A 130 16.47 13.90 -11.43
CA ASP A 130 16.24 14.59 -12.69
C ASP A 130 14.86 14.20 -13.22
N ALA A 131 13.92 15.14 -13.09
CA ALA A 131 12.58 15.01 -13.64
C ALA A 131 12.68 14.91 -15.17
N ASN A 132 12.53 13.70 -15.73
CA ASN A 132 11.92 13.40 -17.04
C ASN A 132 12.25 11.99 -17.57
N THR A 133 12.08 10.91 -16.79
CA THR A 133 12.03 9.57 -17.42
C THR A 133 11.11 8.61 -16.67
N THR A 134 9.84 8.58 -17.08
CA THR A 134 8.97 7.42 -16.86
C THR A 134 9.39 6.32 -17.84
N LYS A 135 10.25 5.39 -17.41
CA LYS A 135 10.52 4.17 -18.18
C LYS A 135 9.34 3.20 -18.02
N GLU A 136 8.78 2.76 -19.14
CA GLU A 136 7.70 1.75 -19.15
C GLU A 136 8.16 0.44 -18.50
N ILE A 137 7.30 -0.12 -17.66
CA ILE A 137 7.54 -1.39 -16.97
C ILE A 137 7.48 -2.54 -17.98
N SER A 138 8.57 -3.31 -18.10
CA SER A 138 8.69 -4.41 -19.07
C SER A 138 7.64 -5.52 -18.84
N PRO A 139 7.21 -6.25 -19.88
CA PRO A 139 6.21 -7.33 -19.75
C PRO A 139 6.61 -8.44 -18.77
N SER A 140 7.90 -8.80 -18.70
CA SER A 140 8.43 -9.78 -17.74
C SER A 140 8.32 -9.29 -16.30
N MET A 141 8.54 -7.99 -16.07
CA MET A 141 8.34 -7.33 -14.79
C MET A 141 6.86 -7.31 -14.40
N ARG A 142 5.95 -7.04 -15.35
CA ARG A 142 4.49 -7.11 -15.11
C ARG A 142 4.03 -8.50 -14.70
N HIS A 143 4.54 -9.54 -15.37
CA HIS A 143 4.21 -10.92 -15.01
C HIS A 143 4.71 -11.29 -13.61
N ARG A 144 5.94 -10.89 -13.23
CA ARG A 144 6.48 -11.09 -11.87
C ARG A 144 5.69 -10.32 -10.81
N LEU A 145 5.41 -9.04 -11.05
CA LEU A 145 4.59 -8.21 -10.17
C LEU A 145 3.17 -8.78 -10.00
N SER A 146 2.59 -9.38 -11.04
CA SER A 146 1.27 -10.03 -10.94
C SER A 146 1.25 -11.25 -10.00
N LYS A 147 2.38 -11.96 -9.84
CA LYS A 147 2.50 -13.06 -8.86
C LYS A 147 2.65 -12.51 -7.45
N ILE A 148 3.50 -11.49 -7.27
CA ILE A 148 3.78 -10.86 -5.97
C ILE A 148 2.56 -10.10 -5.40
N THR A 149 1.69 -9.56 -6.28
CA THR A 149 0.41 -8.96 -5.84
C THR A 149 -0.50 -9.93 -5.09
N HIS A 150 -0.21 -11.25 -5.04
CA HIS A 150 -0.94 -12.18 -4.19
C HIS A 150 -0.57 -12.09 -2.69
N SER A 151 0.68 -11.78 -2.31
CA SER A 151 1.06 -11.57 -0.88
C SER A 151 0.83 -10.14 -0.39
N VAL A 152 0.83 -9.16 -1.31
CA VAL A 152 0.66 -7.72 -1.01
C VAL A 152 -0.53 -7.22 -1.79
N ARG A 153 -1.69 -7.84 -1.57
CA ARG A 153 -2.92 -7.60 -2.35
C ARG A 153 -3.75 -6.42 -1.81
N MET A 154 -3.28 -5.78 -0.74
CA MET A 154 -4.15 -4.96 0.10
C MET A 154 -3.93 -3.45 0.04
N VAL A 155 -2.73 -2.99 -0.34
CA VAL A 155 -2.40 -1.57 -0.35
C VAL A 155 -1.99 -1.14 -1.75
N SER A 156 -2.43 0.06 -2.16
CA SER A 156 -2.02 0.60 -3.47
C SER A 156 -0.54 0.96 -3.49
N ARG A 157 0.05 1.22 -2.31
CA ARG A 157 1.43 1.67 -2.14
C ARG A 157 2.06 1.03 -0.90
N THR A 158 3.30 0.55 -1.01
CA THR A 158 4.00 -0.14 0.10
C THR A 158 5.39 0.44 0.37
N ILE A 159 5.73 0.64 1.63
CA ILE A 159 7.07 1.00 2.09
C ILE A 159 7.67 -0.20 2.80
N TYR A 160 8.81 -0.68 2.31
CA TYR A 160 9.57 -1.74 2.96
C TYR A 160 10.78 -1.19 3.69
N LEU A 161 10.90 -1.53 4.97
CA LEU A 161 12.07 -1.17 5.77
C LEU A 161 13.09 -2.30 5.76
N LYS A 162 14.35 -1.96 5.44
CA LYS A 162 15.47 -2.90 5.49
C LYS A 162 15.86 -3.16 6.96
N ASN A 163 15.75 -4.41 7.42
CA ASN A 163 16.26 -4.77 8.75
C ASN A 163 17.78 -4.54 8.83
N LYS A 164 18.27 -4.08 9.99
CA LYS A 164 19.68 -4.22 10.33
C LYS A 164 20.00 -5.72 10.26
N LYS A 165 21.01 -6.12 9.47
CA LYS A 165 21.60 -7.44 9.63
C LYS A 165 22.04 -7.53 11.11
N LYS A 166 21.62 -8.57 11.83
CA LYS A 166 22.24 -8.92 13.10
C LYS A 166 23.70 -9.26 12.86
#